data_AF-A0A1Q8YAD4-F1
#
_entry.id   AF-A0A1Q8YAD4-F1
#
_cell.length_a   1.000
_cell.length_b   1.000
_cell.length_c   1.000
_cell.angle_alpha   90.00
_cell.angle_beta   90.00
_cell.angle_gamma   90.00
#
_symmetry.space_group_name_H-M   'P 1'
#
loop_
_entity.id
_entity.type
_entity.pdbx_description
1 polymer ?
#
loop_
_entity_poly.entity_id
_entity_poly.type
_entity_poly.pdbx_seq_one_letter_code
_entity_poly.pdbx_strand_id
1 'polypeptide(L)' 'MKTHRTELIALMLQARESTALLIAAAMRCCAHHGDSTAACEAMRQDCLATPAHLQADLLAHFQQTHPGRAKT' A
#
# COMPACT_ATOMS: atom_id res chain seq x y z
N MET A 1 2.31 -26.77 -19.36
CA MET A 1 1.32 -25.66 -19.27
C MET A 1 0.84 -25.35 -17.84
N LYS A 2 1.27 -26.04 -16.78
CA LYS A 2 0.83 -25.74 -15.39
C LYS A 2 1.60 -24.59 -14.72
N THR A 3 2.80 -24.27 -15.19
CA THR A 3 3.71 -23.29 -14.59
C THR A 3 3.18 -21.85 -14.65
N HIS A 4 2.68 -21.43 -15.81
CA HIS A 4 2.21 -20.05 -16.01
C HIS A 4 1.01 -19.68 -15.13
N ARG A 5 0.11 -20.65 -14.88
CA ARG A 5 -1.04 -20.43 -13.99
C ARG A 5 -0.59 -20.15 -12.56
N THR A 6 0.40 -20.90 -12.07
CA THR A 6 0.94 -20.73 -10.71
C THR A 6 1.68 -19.40 -10.57
N GLU A 7 2.45 -19.00 -11.58
CA GLU A 7 3.17 -17.72 -11.62
C GLU A 7 2.19 -16.53 -11.60
N LEU A 8 1.08 -16.60 -12.35
CA LEU A 8 0.04 -15.57 -12.31
C LEU A 8 -0.64 -15.47 -10.94
N ILE A 9 -0.93 -16.60 -10.30
CA ILE A 9 -1.50 -16.61 -8.95
C ILE A 9 -0.51 -15.99 -7.94
N ALA A 10 0.77 -16.34 -8.02
CA ALA A 10 1.81 -15.76 -7.17
C ALA A 10 1.92 -14.24 -7.36
N LEU A 11 1.91 -13.77 -8.60
CA LEU A 11 1.92 -12.34 -8.93
C LEU A 11 0.70 -11.61 -8.33
N MET A 12 -0.50 -12.20 -8.43
CA MET A 12 -1.72 -11.62 -7.87
C MET A 12 -1.71 -11.61 -6.33
N LEU A 13 -1.18 -12.64 -5.69
CA LEU A 13 -1.02 -12.68 -4.22
C LEU A 13 -0.02 -11.62 -3.75
N GLN A 14 1.12 -11.51 -4.42
CA GLN A 14 2.13 -10.49 -4.13
C GLN A 14 1.56 -9.06 -4.32
N ALA A 15 0.77 -8.85 -5.37
CA ALA A 15 0.05 -7.60 -5.59
C ALA A 15 -0.98 -7.29 -4.48
N ARG A 16 -1.63 -8.30 -3.91
CA ARG A 16 -2.59 -8.10 -2.81
C ARG A 16 -1.89 -7.77 -1.49
N GLU A 17 -0.76 -8.41 -1.21
CA GLU A 17 0.05 -8.12 -0.04
C GLU A 17 0.63 -6.69 -0.08
N SER A 18 1.06 -6.22 -1.26
CA SER A 18 1.53 -4.85 -1.43
C SER A 18 0.43 -3.82 -1.16
N THR A 19 -0.84 -4.09 -1.52
CA THR A 19 -1.97 -3.20 -1.21
C THR A 19 -2.18 -3.01 0.29
N ALA A 20 -2.09 -4.07 1.09
CA ALA A 20 -2.28 -3.99 2.54
C ALA A 20 -1.17 -3.17 3.20
N LEU A 21 0.08 -3.39 2.80
CA LEU A 21 1.23 -2.62 3.27
C LEU A 21 1.14 -1.15 2.87
N LEU A 22 0.69 -0.88 1.65
CA LEU A 22 0.44 0.46 1.13
C LEU A 22 -0.59 1.21 1.99
N ILE A 23 -1.75 0.62 2.24
CA ILE A 23 -2.79 1.23 3.07
C ILE A 23 -2.27 1.51 4.47
N ALA A 24 -1.55 0.58 5.08
CA ALA A 24 -0.96 0.79 6.41
C ALA A 24 0.04 1.97 6.41
N ALA A 25 0.83 2.14 5.35
CA ALA A 25 1.74 3.27 5.20
C ALA A 25 0.99 4.60 5.01
N ALA A 26 -0.05 4.61 4.17
CA ALA A 26 -0.91 5.77 3.97
C ALA A 26 -1.60 6.20 5.26
N MET A 27 -2.12 5.26 6.07
CA MET A 27 -2.74 5.61 7.36
C MET A 27 -1.74 6.20 8.36
N ARG A 28 -0.47 5.77 8.33
CA ARG A 28 0.59 6.40 9.14
C ARG A 28 0.87 7.82 8.67
N CYS A 29 0.89 8.06 7.36
CA CYS A 29 1.02 9.39 6.77
C CYS A 29 -0.12 10.31 7.26
N CYS A 30 -1.37 9.87 7.17
CA CYS A 30 -2.51 10.65 7.63
C CYS A 30 -2.46 10.94 9.14
N ALA A 31 -2.09 9.94 9.95
CA ALA A 31 -1.89 10.14 11.39
C ALA A 31 -0.76 11.13 11.71
N HIS A 32 0.30 11.18 10.89
CA HIS A 32 1.40 12.12 11.06
C HIS A 32 0.98 13.56 10.76
N HIS A 33 0.16 13.77 9.72
CA HIS A 33 -0.35 15.09 9.34
C HIS A 33 -1.54 15.57 10.19
N GLY A 34 -2.13 14.68 11.01
CA GLY A 34 -3.33 15.00 11.77
C GLY A 34 -4.57 15.12 10.87
N ASP A 35 -4.59 14.39 9.76
CA ASP A 35 -5.69 14.42 8.81
C ASP A 35 -7.00 13.95 9.44
N SER A 36 -8.11 14.55 8.97
CA SER A 36 -9.44 14.12 9.35
C SER A 36 -9.73 12.69 8.90
N THR A 37 -10.64 11.99 9.59
CA THR A 37 -11.08 10.64 9.20
C THR A 37 -11.54 10.56 7.74
N ALA A 38 -12.23 11.59 7.24
CA ALA A 38 -12.68 11.65 5.85
C ALA A 38 -11.50 11.70 4.85
N ALA A 39 -10.45 12.46 5.18
CA ALA A 39 -9.23 12.52 4.37
C ALA A 39 -8.44 11.20 4.42
N CYS A 40 -8.36 10.55 5.58
CA CYS A 40 -7.80 9.21 5.71
C CYS A 40 -8.56 8.19 4.86
N GLU A 41 -9.90 8.22 4.88
CA GLU A 41 -10.72 7.31 4.09
C GLU A 41 -10.55 7.55 2.58
N ALA A 42 -10.50 8.81 2.14
CA ALA A 42 -10.19 9.16 0.75
C ALA A 42 -8.83 8.60 0.32
N MET A 43 -7.78 8.83 1.11
CA MET A 43 -6.44 8.28 0.86
C MET A 43 -6.44 6.74 0.75
N ARG A 44 -7.23 6.07 1.58
CA ARG A 44 -7.41 4.61 1.51
C ARG A 44 -8.07 4.18 0.19
N GLN A 45 -9.10 4.90 -0.26
CA GLN A 45 -9.76 4.61 -1.54
C GLN A 45 -8.80 4.83 -2.71
N ASP A 46 -7.99 5.89 -2.67
CA ASP A 46 -6.99 6.17 -3.70
C ASP A 46 -5.92 5.06 -3.77
N CYS A 47 -5.47 4.55 -2.62
CA CYS A 47 -4.57 3.40 -2.56
C CYS A 47 -5.18 2.13 -3.17
N LEU A 48 -6.49 1.90 -2.99
CA LEU A 48 -7.22 0.77 -3.57
C LEU A 48 -7.45 0.93 -5.09
N ALA A 49 -7.68 2.16 -5.54
CA ALA A 49 -7.86 2.50 -6.94
C ALA A 49 -6.53 2.49 -7.73
N THR A 50 -5.40 2.65 -7.03
CA THR A 50 -4.06 2.61 -7.62
C THR A 50 -3.81 1.24 -8.25
N PRO A 51 -3.41 1.17 -9.54
CA PRO A 51 -3.06 -0.09 -10.20
C PRO A 51 -1.97 -0.86 -9.45
N ALA A 52 -2.11 -2.18 -9.34
CA ALA A 52 -1.20 -3.04 -8.57
C ALA A 52 0.30 -2.85 -8.87
N HIS A 53 0.64 -2.58 -10.13
CA HIS A 53 2.04 -2.36 -10.53
C HIS A 53 2.62 -1.02 -10.03
N LEU A 54 1.79 -0.04 -9.69
CA LEU A 54 2.19 1.25 -9.11
C LEU A 54 2.10 1.28 -7.58
N GLN A 55 1.36 0.34 -6.98
CA GLN A 55 1.21 0.27 -5.53
C GLN A 55 2.55 0.02 -4.82
N ALA A 56 3.47 -0.72 -5.45
CA ALA A 56 4.79 -0.98 -4.90
C ALA A 56 5.65 0.31 -4.83
N ASP A 57 5.62 1.11 -5.90
CA ASP A 57 6.33 2.40 -5.94
C ASP A 57 5.73 3.39 -4.94
N LEU A 58 4.40 3.44 -4.85
CA LEU A 58 3.70 4.30 -3.90
C LEU A 58 3.99 3.88 -2.44
N LEU A 59 4.07 2.58 -2.17
CA LEU A 59 4.47 2.07 -0.85
C LEU A 59 5.90 2.49 -0.52
N ALA A 60 6.84 2.34 -1.45
CA ALA A 60 8.22 2.76 -1.26
C ALA A 60 8.30 4.27 -0.97
N HIS A 61 7.52 5.09 -1.69
CA HIS A 61 7.41 6.52 -1.43
C HIS A 61 6.92 6.80 -0.01
N PHE A 62 5.80 6.21 0.43
CA PHE A 62 5.30 6.43 1.79
C PHE A 62 6.27 5.94 2.87
N GLN A 63 7.00 4.85 2.63
CA GLN A 63 8.02 4.37 3.58
C GLN A 63 9.22 5.30 3.70
N GLN A 64 9.63 5.95 2.60
CA GLN A 64 10.72 6.93 2.60
C GLN A 64 10.30 8.27 3.21
N THR A 65 9.10 8.76 2.89
CA THR A 65 8.59 10.05 3.36
C THR A 65 8.07 9.96 4.80
N HIS A 66 7.49 8.83 5.18
CA HIS A 66 6.95 8.56 6.51
C HIS A 66 7.47 7.22 7.04
N PRO A 67 8.78 7.13 7.34
CA PRO A 67 9.33 5.96 7.99
C PRO A 67 8.64 5.87 9.35
N GLY A 68 7.70 4.93 9.47
CA GLY A 68 7.04 4.67 10.73
C GLY A 68 8.13 4.40 11.74
N ARG A 69 8.31 5.29 12.71
CA ARG A 69 9.25 5.11 13.81
C ARG A 69 8.94 3.76 14.41
N ALA A 70 9.77 2.77 14.11
CA ALA A 70 9.80 1.52 14.86
C ALA A 70 10.07 1.96 16.30
N LYS A 71 9.04 1.93 17.15
CA LYS A 71 9.22 2.12 18.57
C LYS A 71 10.12 0.95 19.00
N THR A 72 11.38 1.28 19.25
CA THR A 72 12.31 0.47 20.05
C THR A 72 11.78 0.38 21.47
#